data_AF-A0AAD1ZAJ5-F1
#
_entry.id   AF-A0AAD1ZAJ5-F1
#
_cell.length_a   1.000
_cell.length_b   1.000
_cell.length_c   1.000
_cell.angle_alpha   90.00
_cell.angle_beta   90.00
_cell.angle_gamma   90.00
#
_symmetry.space_group_name_H-M   'P 1'
#
loop_
_entity.id
_entity.type
_entity.pdbx_description
1 polymer ?
#
loop_
_entity_poly.entity_id
_entity_poly.type
_entity_poly.pdbx_seq_one_letter_code
_entity_poly.pdbx_strand_id
1 'polypeptide(L)'
;MRIVQDPNDFVDSFLGAQREAAVSFGINTILLEKYITKPSHIEVQIFGDKFDNVIHLNERDSSVRRRYQKIIEEAPAKEKSMARVKQPSRWKATRRKFCLIF
;
A
#
# COMPACT_ATOMS: atom_id res chain seq x y z
N MET A 1 -0.28 -13.05 -2.58
CA MET A 1 0.71 -12.72 -1.52
C MET A 1 0.92 -13.95 -0.64
N ARG A 2 2.16 -14.21 -0.22
CA ARG A 2 2.50 -15.30 0.73
C ARG A 2 3.45 -14.78 1.80
N ILE A 3 3.30 -15.31 3.02
CA ILE A 3 4.27 -15.08 4.11
C ILE A 3 5.14 -16.33 4.21
N VAL A 4 6.46 -16.13 4.24
CA VAL A 4 7.44 -17.18 4.50
C VAL A 4 8.12 -16.85 5.82
N GLN A 5 8.06 -17.77 6.79
CA GLN A 5 8.69 -17.61 8.10
C GLN A 5 9.98 -18.42 8.23
N ASP A 6 10.06 -19.56 7.54
CA ASP A 6 11.23 -20.43 7.51
C ASP A 6 11.93 -20.34 6.14
N PRO A 7 13.27 -20.19 6.09
CA PRO A 7 14.02 -20.20 4.83
C PRO A 7 13.80 -21.46 3.97
N ASN A 8 13.55 -22.61 4.58
CA ASN A 8 13.33 -23.86 3.86
C ASN A 8 12.02 -23.85 3.05
N ASP A 9 11.02 -23.08 3.48
CA ASP A 9 9.73 -22.95 2.78
C ASP A 9 9.78 -21.95 1.61
N PHE A 10 10.89 -21.21 1.47
CA PHE A 10 10.97 -20.07 0.56
C PHE A 10 10.84 -20.48 -0.91
N VAL A 11 11.58 -21.50 -1.34
CA VAL A 11 11.64 -21.91 -2.75
C VAL A 11 10.26 -22.33 -3.26
N ASP A 12 9.57 -23.20 -2.51
CA ASP A 12 8.25 -23.69 -2.88
C ASP A 12 7.20 -22.57 -2.86
N SER A 13 7.28 -21.69 -1.85
CA SER A 13 6.41 -20.52 -1.73
C SER A 13 6.58 -19.56 -2.90
N PHE A 14 7.83 -19.28 -3.29
CA PHE A 14 8.18 -18.39 -4.40
C PHE A 14 7.73 -18.94 -5.75
N LEU A 15 8.00 -20.22 -6.04
CA LEU A 15 7.58 -20.86 -7.29
C LEU A 15 6.06 -20.95 -7.42
N GLY A 16 5.36 -21.21 -6.32
CA GLY A 16 3.91 -21.19 -6.34
C GLY A 16 3.34 -19.78 -6.49
N ALA A 17 3.96 -18.75 -5.90
CA ALA A 17 3.55 -17.35 -6.09
C ALA A 17 3.76 -16.88 -7.54
N GLN A 18 4.86 -17.30 -8.20
CA GLN A 18 5.07 -17.03 -9.62
C GLN A 18 3.97 -17.61 -10.51
N ARG A 19 3.60 -18.87 -10.27
CA ARG A 19 2.53 -19.54 -11.02
C ARG A 19 1.19 -18.83 -10.84
N GLU A 20 0.86 -18.47 -9.60
CA GLU A 20 -0.36 -17.71 -9.27
C GLU A 20 -0.37 -16.34 -9.97
N ALA A 21 0.75 -15.61 -9.92
CA ALA A 21 0.87 -14.31 -10.57
C ALA A 21 0.74 -14.40 -12.10
N ALA A 22 1.38 -15.39 -12.72
CA ALA A 22 1.26 -15.63 -14.16
C ALA A 22 -0.18 -15.90 -14.59
N VAL A 23 -0.92 -16.73 -13.82
CA VAL A 23 -2.32 -17.07 -14.13
C VAL A 23 -3.26 -15.89 -13.87
N SER A 24 -3.08 -15.15 -12.78
CA SER A 24 -3.99 -14.07 -12.40
C SER A 24 -3.73 -12.74 -13.10
N PHE A 25 -2.47 -12.44 -13.44
CA PHE A 25 -2.05 -11.13 -13.95
C PHE A 25 -1.27 -11.20 -15.28
N GLY A 26 -0.94 -12.39 -15.77
CA GLY A 26 -0.15 -12.56 -17.00
C GLY A 26 1.35 -12.24 -16.82
N ILE A 27 1.79 -11.93 -15.60
CA ILE A 27 3.16 -11.54 -15.27
C ILE A 27 3.61 -12.35 -14.04
N ASN A 28 4.81 -12.94 -14.10
CA ASN A 28 5.36 -13.77 -13.03
C ASN A 28 6.44 -13.07 -12.19
N THR A 29 6.65 -11.77 -12.37
CA THR A 29 7.60 -11.00 -11.57
C THR A 29 7.12 -10.91 -10.12
N ILE A 30 7.99 -11.25 -9.17
CA ILE A 30 7.68 -11.25 -7.74
C ILE A 30 8.58 -10.24 -7.02
N LEU A 31 7.97 -9.44 -6.15
CA LEU A 31 8.67 -8.57 -5.20
C LEU A 31 8.80 -9.27 -3.84
N LEU A 32 9.99 -9.17 -3.22
CA LEU A 32 10.24 -9.66 -1.87
C LEU A 32 10.33 -8.47 -0.91
N GLU A 33 9.55 -8.50 0.16
CA GLU A 33 9.53 -7.46 1.18
C GLU A 33 9.60 -8.06 2.59
N LYS A 34 10.09 -7.26 3.54
CA LYS A 34 10.06 -7.63 4.95
C LYS A 34 8.63 -7.63 5.47
N TYR A 35 8.20 -8.75 6.05
CA TYR A 35 6.86 -8.85 6.63
C TYR A 35 6.75 -8.12 7.98
N ILE A 36 5.70 -7.30 8.14
CA ILE A 36 5.36 -6.61 9.38
C ILE A 36 4.15 -7.33 10.01
N THR A 37 4.26 -7.75 11.28
CA THR A 37 3.27 -8.63 11.94
C THR A 37 2.02 -7.91 12.44
N LYS A 38 2.15 -6.66 12.92
CA LYS A 38 1.04 -5.83 13.39
C LYS A 38 1.00 -4.48 12.67
N PRO A 39 0.83 -4.47 11.34
CA PRO A 39 0.81 -3.23 10.57
C PRO A 39 -0.55 -2.54 10.73
N SER A 40 -0.53 -1.20 10.69
CA SER A 40 -1.71 -0.45 10.26
C SER A 40 -1.64 -0.20 8.77
N HIS A 41 -2.78 -0.33 8.10
CA HIS A 41 -2.89 0.01 6.69
C HIS A 41 -3.56 1.37 6.59
N ILE A 42 -2.75 2.41 6.41
CA ILE A 42 -3.19 3.78 6.24
C ILE A 42 -2.97 4.17 4.78
N GLU A 43 -4.02 4.66 4.14
CA GLU A 43 -3.96 5.14 2.75
C GLU A 43 -4.42 6.59 2.67
N VAL A 44 -3.87 7.36 1.73
CA VAL A 44 -4.17 8.79 1.56
C VAL A 44 -4.81 8.99 0.19
N GLN A 45 -5.95 9.67 0.17
CA GLN A 45 -6.61 10.00 -1.09
C GLN A 45 -5.97 11.23 -1.69
N ILE A 46 -5.54 11.14 -2.95
CA ILE A 46 -4.96 12.26 -3.70
C ILE A 46 -5.86 12.61 -4.88
N PHE A 47 -6.04 13.91 -5.15
CA PHE A 47 -6.63 14.44 -6.38
C PHE A 47 -5.63 15.37 -7.04
N GLY A 48 -5.45 15.22 -8.35
CA GLY A 48 -4.62 16.10 -9.17
C GLY A 48 -5.34 16.54 -10.43
N ASP A 49 -5.07 17.75 -10.90
CA ASP A 49 -5.58 18.25 -12.18
C ASP A 49 -4.45 18.53 -13.19
N LYS A 50 -4.82 18.93 -14.41
CA LYS A 50 -3.86 19.27 -15.49
C LYS A 50 -3.19 20.63 -15.30
N PHE A 51 -3.61 21.40 -14.30
CA PHE A 51 -3.11 22.74 -13.98
C PHE A 51 -2.11 22.71 -12.82
N ASP A 52 -1.46 21.56 -12.60
CA ASP A 52 -0.48 21.30 -11.55
C ASP A 52 -1.00 21.47 -10.11
N ASN A 53 -2.32 21.43 -9.91
CA ASN A 53 -2.91 21.42 -8.57
C ASN A 53 -2.99 19.97 -8.07
N VAL A 54 -2.54 19.76 -6.83
CA VAL A 54 -2.68 18.49 -6.12
C VAL A 54 -3.16 18.75 -4.70
N ILE A 55 -4.22 18.05 -4.31
CA ILE A 55 -4.77 18.05 -2.95
C ILE A 55 -4.81 16.62 -2.41
N HIS A 56 -4.78 16.50 -1.08
CA HIS A 56 -5.06 15.24 -0.40
C HIS A 56 -6.36 15.37 0.40
N LEU A 57 -7.19 14.33 0.41
CA LEU A 57 -8.45 14.29 1.16
C LEU A 57 -8.29 13.42 2.40
N ASN A 58 -7.41 13.86 3.31
CA ASN A 58 -7.04 13.13 4.52
C ASN A 58 -6.66 11.66 4.23
N GLU A 59 -6.58 10.89 5.29
CA GLU A 59 -6.24 9.47 5.29
C GLU A 59 -7.44 8.58 5.65
N ARG A 60 -7.35 7.31 5.29
CA ARG A 60 -8.27 6.24 5.68
C ARG A 60 -7.51 5.16 6.43
N ASP A 61 -8.12 4.63 7.49
CA ASP A 61 -7.65 3.42 8.16
C ASP A 61 -8.41 2.21 7.61
N SER A 62 -7.69 1.33 6.92
CA SER A 62 -8.20 0.03 6.45
C SER A 62 -7.47 -1.15 7.10
N SER A 63 -7.01 -0.97 8.34
CA SER A 63 -6.31 -2.02 9.10
C SER A 63 -7.20 -3.24 9.37
N VAL A 64 -8.52 -3.05 9.41
CA VAL A 64 -9.50 -4.13 9.61
C VAL A 64 -9.66 -4.93 8.32
N ARG A 65 -8.90 -6.04 8.25
CA ARG A 65 -8.80 -6.89 7.07
C ARG A 65 -8.89 -8.38 7.42
N ARG A 66 -9.40 -9.19 6.49
CA ARG A 66 -9.38 -10.67 6.58
C ARG A 66 -8.65 -11.22 5.36
N ARG A 67 -7.62 -12.04 5.58
CA ARG A 67 -6.77 -12.60 4.49
C ARG A 67 -6.33 -11.53 3.47
N TYR A 68 -5.87 -10.38 3.97
CA TYR A 68 -5.39 -9.23 3.17
C TYR A 68 -6.45 -8.51 2.33
N GLN A 69 -7.73 -8.82 2.52
CA GLN A 69 -8.83 -8.10 1.89
C GLN A 69 -9.44 -7.12 2.89
N LYS A 70 -9.68 -5.88 2.45
CA LYS A 70 -10.32 -4.83 3.27
C LYS A 70 -11.74 -5.26 3.64
N ILE A 71 -12.09 -5.14 4.92
CA ILE A 71 -13.41 -5.51 5.43
C ILE A 71 -14.15 -4.28 5.96
N ILE A 72 -13.46 -3.45 6.74
CA ILE A 72 -13.98 -2.17 7.23
C ILE A 72 -12.93 -1.10 6.93
N GLU A 73 -13.40 0.05 6.46
CA GLU A 73 -12.60 1.23 6.18
C GLU A 73 -13.19 2.41 6.95
N GLU A 74 -12.36 3.11 7.71
CA GLU A 74 -12.75 4.27 8.51
C GLU A 74 -12.01 5.53 8.02
N ALA A 75 -12.70 6.68 8.02
CA ALA A 75 -12.13 7.97 7.65
C ALA A 75 -12.64 9.09 8.59
N PRO A 76 -11.75 9.97 9.11
CA PRO A 76 -10.28 9.93 9.04
C PRO A 76 -9.71 8.74 9.84
N ALA A 77 -8.41 8.44 9.71
CA ALA A 77 -7.81 7.39 10.51
C ALA A 77 -7.83 7.77 12.00
N LYS A 78 -8.17 6.82 12.87
CA LYS A 78 -8.15 7.07 14.33
C LYS A 78 -6.73 7.40 14.78
N GLU A 79 -6.63 8.44 15.60
CA GLU A 79 -5.41 9.10 16.05
C GLU A 79 -4.35 8.12 16.59
N LYS A 80 -3.35 7.79 15.77
CA LYS A 80 -2.08 7.22 16.23
C LYS A 80 -1.09 8.36 16.41
N SER A 81 -1.08 8.94 17.61
CA SER A 81 -0.12 9.94 18.12
C SER A 81 0.32 10.99 17.08
N MET A 82 -0.28 12.17 17.13
CA MET A 82 0.10 13.45 16.49
C MET A 82 1.61 13.62 16.16
N ALA A 83 2.10 12.89 15.15
CA ALA A 83 3.40 13.09 14.53
C ALA A 83 3.16 13.50 13.08
N ARG A 84 2.48 14.64 12.94
CA ARG A 84 2.75 15.63 11.90
C ARG A 84 2.91 15.06 10.48
N VAL A 85 1.81 14.58 9.89
CA VAL A 85 1.63 14.87 8.46
C VAL A 85 1.35 16.37 8.41
N LYS A 86 2.39 17.19 8.21
CA LYS A 86 2.15 18.60 7.86
C LYS A 86 1.21 18.56 6.65
N GLN A 87 0.15 19.34 6.69
CA GLN A 87 -0.66 19.63 5.52
C GLN A 87 -0.02 20.83 4.79
N PRO A 88 0.76 20.65 3.71
CA PRO A 88 0.87 21.71 2.73
C PRO A 88 -0.50 21.85 2.08
N SER A 89 -1.14 22.99 2.30
CA SER A 89 -2.42 23.36 1.69
C SER A 89 -2.39 23.41 0.15
N ARG A 90 -1.21 23.24 -0.46
CA ARG A 90 -1.02 23.18 -1.91
C ARG A 90 0.32 22.51 -2.24
N TRP A 91 0.29 21.30 -2.78
CA TRP A 91 1.48 20.70 -3.37
C TRP A 91 1.54 21.15 -4.83
N LYS A 92 2.61 21.86 -5.23
CA LYS A 92 2.87 22.07 -6.65
C LYS A 92 3.36 20.74 -7.22
N ALA A 93 2.64 20.20 -8.20
CA ALA A 93 3.05 18.99 -8.91
C ALA A 93 4.33 19.26 -9.71
N THR A 94 5.50 19.27 -9.06
CA THR A 94 6.76 19.20 -9.80
C THR A 94 6.80 17.85 -10.51
N ARG A 95 6.96 17.87 -11.85
CA ARG A 95 6.97 16.74 -12.81
C ARG A 95 7.98 15.61 -12.53
N ARG A 96 8.57 15.54 -11.34
CA ARG A 96 9.55 14.53 -10.92
C ARG A 96 9.27 14.12 -9.49
N LYS A 97 8.31 13.23 -9.31
CA LYS A 97 8.22 12.21 -8.25
C LYS A 97 6.85 11.54 -8.42
N PHE A 98 6.81 10.58 -9.32
CA PHE A 98 5.79 9.54 -9.29
C PHE A 98 5.88 8.86 -7.92
N CYS A 99 4.94 9.15 -7.04
CA CYS A 99 4.66 8.28 -5.91
C CYS A 99 3.91 7.08 -6.51
N LEU A 100 4.66 6.07 -6.93
CA LEU A 100 4.08 4.76 -7.20
C LEU A 100 3.64 4.18 -5.86
N ILE A 101 2.34 4.03 -5.69
CA ILE A 101 1.78 3.02 -4.81
C ILE A 101 1.52 1.84 -5.74
N PHE A 102 2.41 0.84 -5.70
CA PHE A 102 2.11 -0.51 -6.19
C PHE A 102 1.23 -1.22 -5.17
#